data_AF-A0A956BBM2-F1
#
_entry.id   AF-A0A956BBM2-F1
#
_cell.length_a   1.000
_cell.length_b   1.000
_cell.length_c   1.000
_cell.angle_alpha   90.00
_cell.angle_beta   90.00
_cell.angle_gamma   90.00
#
_symmetry.space_group_name_H-M   'P 1'
#
loop_
_entity.id
_entity.type
_entity.pdbx_description
1 polymer ?
#
loop_
_entity_poly.entity_id
_entity_poly.type
_entity_poly.pdbx_seq_one_letter_code
_entity_poly.pdbx_strand_id
1 'polypeptide(L)'
;MNRLMVFAKAPTPGRVKTRLQPPLTPAQAAELHGAFVRDVVARHDRADRTLTVWRAGDLDHPLWADLGVPLATQATGDLGARMA
;
A
#
# COMPACT_ATOMS: atom_id res chain seq x y z
N MET A 1 -14.36 3.30 -18.48
CA MET A 1 -13.12 2.60 -18.08
C MET A 1 -12.99 2.72 -16.56
N ASN A 2 -13.13 1.63 -15.80
CA ASN A 2 -13.17 1.68 -14.35
C ASN A 2 -11.75 1.56 -13.78
N ARG A 3 -11.30 2.54 -13.00
CA ARG A 3 -9.95 2.58 -12.43
C ARG A 3 -10.02 2.59 -10.91
N LEU A 4 -9.18 1.79 -10.27
CA LEU A 4 -9.01 1.78 -8.82
C LEU A 4 -7.57 2.11 -8.47
N MET A 5 -7.37 3.14 -7.66
CA MET A 5 -6.08 3.59 -7.20
C MET A 5 -5.95 3.25 -5.71
N VAL A 6 -5.03 2.35 -5.37
CA VAL A 6 -4.78 1.94 -3.98
C VAL A 6 -3.54 2.64 -3.47
N PHE A 7 -3.71 3.56 -2.53
CA PHE A 7 -2.60 4.29 -1.92
C PHE A 7 -2.04 3.47 -0.76
N ALA A 8 -0.78 3.05 -0.87
CA ALA A 8 -0.10 2.25 0.15
C ALA A 8 1.29 2.81 0.46
N LYS A 9 1.72 2.68 1.71
CA LYS A 9 3.10 2.95 2.14
C LYS A 9 3.84 1.62 2.33
N ALA A 10 5.15 1.62 2.08
CA ALA A 10 6.01 0.46 2.34
C ALA A 10 5.83 -0.05 3.77
N PRO A 11 5.61 -1.36 3.98
CA PRO A 11 5.51 -1.97 5.30
C PRO A 11 6.85 -1.99 6.05
N THR A 12 7.33 -0.82 6.45
CA THR A 12 8.55 -0.70 7.26
C THR A 12 8.19 -0.61 8.74
N PRO A 13 8.83 -1.40 9.64
CA PRO A 13 8.61 -1.32 11.08
C PRO A 13 8.69 0.12 11.62
N GLY A 14 7.72 0.50 12.44
CA GLY A 14 7.63 1.85 13.04
C GLY A 14 7.25 2.97 12.07
N ARG A 15 7.01 2.68 10.79
CA ARG A 15 6.63 3.69 9.76
C ARG A 15 5.19 3.58 9.27
N VAL A 16 4.53 2.47 9.57
CA VAL A 16 3.12 2.18 9.24
C VAL A 16 2.38 1.70 10.48
N LYS A 17 1.07 1.98 10.53
CA LYS A 17 0.15 1.53 11.58
C LYS A 17 0.68 1.74 13.02
N THR A 18 1.37 2.85 13.26
CA THR A 18 1.99 3.14 14.58
C THR A 18 0.96 3.29 15.69
N ARG A 19 -0.28 3.68 15.38
CA ARG A 19 -1.40 3.71 16.34
C ARG A 19 -1.87 2.32 16.80
N LEU A 20 -1.45 1.24 16.15
CA LEU A 20 -1.68 -0.14 16.60
C LEU A 20 -0.57 -0.63 17.55
N GLN A 21 0.42 0.23 17.86
CA GLN A 21 1.56 -0.07 18.72
C GLN A 21 1.41 0.80 19.99
N PRO A 22 1.17 0.22 21.18
CA PRO A 22 0.80 -1.17 21.50
C PRO A 22 -0.66 -1.53 21.10
N PRO A 23 -1.02 -2.83 21.03
CA PRO A 23 -0.29 -4.01 21.52
C PRO A 23 0.71 -4.63 20.53
N LEU A 24 0.71 -4.21 19.27
CA LEU A 24 1.62 -4.80 18.27
C LEU A 24 3.04 -4.24 18.42
N THR A 25 4.04 -5.08 18.17
CA THR A 25 5.41 -4.60 17.95
C THR A 25 5.49 -3.84 16.62
N PRO A 26 6.53 -3.00 16.42
CA PRO A 26 6.77 -2.36 15.12
C PRO A 26 6.81 -3.34 13.94
N ALA A 27 7.40 -4.52 14.13
CA ALA A 27 7.47 -5.58 13.11
C ALA A 27 6.08 -6.16 12.81
N GLN A 28 5.32 -6.54 13.85
CA GLN A 28 3.96 -7.07 13.68
C GLN A 28 3.03 -6.06 12.99
N ALA A 29 3.12 -4.78 13.32
CA ALA A 29 2.33 -3.74 12.67
C ALA A 29 2.70 -3.57 11.18
N ALA A 30 3.97 -3.74 10.82
CA ALA A 30 4.42 -3.73 9.44
C ALA A 30 3.96 -4.97 8.67
N GLU A 31 4.10 -6.16 9.25
CA GLU A 31 3.59 -7.42 8.67
C GLU A 31 2.08 -7.35 8.42
N LEU A 32 1.31 -6.89 9.42
CA LEU A 32 -0.13 -6.70 9.31
C LEU A 32 -0.50 -5.71 8.22
N HIS A 33 0.22 -4.60 8.11
CA HIS A 33 0.01 -3.63 7.03
C HIS A 33 0.29 -4.25 5.65
N GLY A 34 1.33 -5.07 5.53
CA GLY A 34 1.61 -5.82 4.32
C GLY A 34 0.50 -6.79 3.95
N ALA A 35 -0.06 -7.52 4.92
CA ALA A 35 -1.22 -8.38 4.73
C ALA A 35 -2.44 -7.60 4.21
N PHE A 36 -2.77 -6.45 4.82
CA PHE A 36 -3.87 -5.60 4.35
C PHE A 36 -3.71 -5.15 2.90
N VAL A 37 -2.50 -4.78 2.48
CA VAL A 37 -2.26 -4.38 1.09
C VAL A 37 -2.49 -5.57 0.15
N ARG A 38 -1.98 -6.76 0.48
CA ARG A 38 -2.20 -7.97 -0.32
C ARG A 38 -3.69 -8.32 -0.42
N ASP A 39 -4.43 -8.26 0.69
CA ASP A 39 -5.86 -8.55 0.73
C ASP A 39 -6.67 -7.58 -0.14
N VAL A 40 -6.34 -6.28 -0.10
CA VAL A 40 -6.99 -5.27 -0.93
C VAL A 40 -6.73 -5.53 -2.41
N VAL A 41 -5.49 -5.83 -2.79
CA VAL A 41 -5.14 -6.16 -4.18
C VAL A 41 -5.87 -7.42 -4.63
N ALA A 42 -5.77 -8.52 -3.88
CA ALA A 42 -6.43 -9.79 -4.22
C ALA A 42 -7.96 -9.66 -4.33
N ARG A 43 -8.59 -8.85 -3.48
CA ARG A 43 -10.05 -8.63 -3.51
C ARG A 43 -10.52 -7.81 -4.72
N HIS A 44 -9.66 -6.94 -5.24
CA HIS A 44 -10.03 -5.94 -6.24
C HIS A 44 -9.32 -6.08 -7.59
N ASP A 45 -8.39 -7.01 -7.75
CA ASP A 45 -7.83 -7.37 -9.05
C ASP A 45 -8.87 -8.17 -9.84
N ARG A 46 -9.58 -7.47 -10.75
CA ARG A 46 -10.70 -8.02 -11.52
C ARG A 46 -10.60 -7.53 -12.96
N ALA A 47 -10.98 -8.38 -13.92
CA ALA A 47 -10.87 -8.10 -15.35
C ALA A 47 -11.67 -6.85 -15.83
N ASP A 48 -12.69 -6.43 -15.08
CA ASP A 48 -13.54 -5.28 -15.42
C ASP A 48 -12.94 -3.92 -15.03
N ARG A 49 -11.77 -3.89 -14.39
CA ARG A 49 -11.12 -2.68 -13.92
C ARG A 49 -9.61 -2.73 -14.00
N THR A 50 -8.99 -1.57 -14.07
CA THR A 50 -7.54 -1.44 -13.88
C THR A 50 -7.26 -1.03 -12.45
N LEU A 51 -6.58 -1.89 -11.69
CA LEU A 51 -6.05 -1.59 -10.37
C LEU A 51 -4.62 -1.08 -10.50
N THR A 52 -4.25 -0.03 -9.76
CA THR A 52 -2.87 0.44 -9.64
C THR A 52 -2.55 0.76 -8.20
N VAL A 53 -1.42 0.26 -7.70
CA VAL A 53 -0.94 0.57 -6.35
C VAL A 53 -0.02 1.78 -6.43
N TRP A 54 -0.43 2.85 -5.76
CA TRP A 54 0.33 4.08 -5.61
C TRP A 54 1.15 4.00 -4.31
N ARG A 55 2.44 3.73 -4.47
CA ARG A 55 3.38 3.39 -3.39
C ARG A 55 4.16 4.61 -2.90
N ALA A 56 4.43 4.64 -1.60
CA ALA A 56 5.24 5.66 -0.92
C ALA A 56 6.18 5.02 0.12
N GLY A 57 7.24 5.75 0.51
CA GLY A 57 8.25 5.24 1.43
C GLY A 57 9.35 4.50 0.66
N ASP A 58 9.77 3.34 1.17
CA ASP A 58 10.74 2.48 0.50
C ASP A 58 10.14 1.88 -0.79
N LEU A 59 10.62 2.35 -1.94
CA LEU A 59 10.15 1.91 -3.26
C LEU A 59 10.75 0.55 -3.68
N ASP A 60 11.75 0.05 -2.97
CA ASP A 60 12.40 -1.23 -3.26
C ASP A 60 11.91 -2.34 -2.33
N HIS A 61 10.93 -2.03 -1.46
CA HIS A 61 10.37 -2.99 -0.52
C HIS A 61 9.82 -4.24 -1.24
N PRO A 62 10.18 -5.47 -0.82
CA PRO A 62 9.84 -6.72 -1.53
C PRO A 62 8.35 -6.91 -1.82
N LEU A 63 7.48 -6.45 -0.92
CA LEU A 63 6.02 -6.46 -1.12
C LEU A 63 5.61 -6.01 -2.52
N TRP A 64 6.25 -4.97 -3.07
CA TRP A 64 5.85 -4.40 -4.35
C TRP A 64 5.99 -5.38 -5.52
N ALA A 65 7.04 -6.19 -5.53
CA ALA A 65 7.22 -7.24 -6.52
C ALA A 65 6.17 -8.35 -6.36
N ASP A 66 5.78 -8.66 -5.12
CA ASP A 66 4.79 -9.71 -4.81
C ASP A 66 3.36 -9.39 -5.28
N LEU A 67 3.01 -8.11 -5.48
CA LEU A 67 1.61 -7.72 -5.74
C LEU A 67 1.12 -8.07 -7.15
N GLY A 68 2.02 -8.24 -8.13
CA GLY A 68 1.64 -8.62 -9.51
C GLY A 68 0.75 -7.62 -10.26
N VAL A 69 0.58 -6.40 -9.75
CA VAL A 69 -0.26 -5.33 -10.34
C VAL A 69 0.57 -4.10 -10.71
N PRO A 70 0.08 -3.23 -11.62
CA PRO A 70 0.75 -1.99 -11.94
C PRO A 70 1.05 -1.14 -10.70
N LEU A 71 2.26 -0.56 -10.66
CA LEU A 71 2.75 0.26 -9.56
C LEU A 71 3.02 1.69 -10.05
N ALA A 72 2.72 2.67 -9.21
CA ALA A 72 3.05 4.08 -9.42
C ALA A 72 3.61 4.71 -8.14
N THR A 73 4.42 5.76 -8.25
CA THR A 73 4.93 6.49 -7.08
C THR A 73 3.92 7.57 -6.67
N GLN A 74 3.59 7.68 -5.38
CA GLN A 74 2.75 8.77 -4.88
C GLN A 74 3.43 10.13 -5.10
N ALA A 75 2.63 11.13 -5.50
CA ALA A 75 3.07 12.52 -5.55
C ALA A 75 3.48 13.04 -4.16
N THR A 76 4.26 14.13 -4.16
CA THR A 76 4.60 14.86 -2.92
C THR A 76 3.42 15.72 -2.48
N GLY A 77 3.49 16.25 -1.25
CA GLY A 77 2.43 17.06 -0.67
C GLY A 77 1.50 16.27 0.26
N ASP A 78 0.39 16.89 0.64
CA ASP A 78 -0.63 16.29 1.50
C ASP A 78 -1.46 15.23 0.75
N LEU A 79 -2.45 14.65 1.43
CA LEU A 79 -3.31 13.63 0.83
C LEU A 79 -4.17 14.22 -0.32
N GLY A 80 -4.61 15.47 -0.20
CA GLY A 80 -5.39 16.13 -1.24
C GLY A 80 -4.59 16.32 -2.52
N ALA A 81 -3.36 16.81 -2.40
CA ALA A 81 -2.43 16.97 -3.53
C ALA A 81 -2.11 15.64 -4.22
N ARG A 82 -2.10 14.53 -3.47
CA ARG A 82 -1.85 13.19 -4.01
C ARG A 82 -3.05 12.57 -4.73
N MET A 83 -4.25 13.07 -4.46
CA MET A 83 -5.51 12.57 -5.03
C MET A 83 -6.04 13.43 -6.18
N ALA A 84 -5.41 14.59 -6.43
CA ALA A 84 -5.75 15.52 -7.49
C ALA A 84 -5.37 15.00 -8.89
#